data_AF-A0AA35R6K9-F1
#
_entry.id   AF-A0AA35R6K9-F1
#
_cell.length_a   1.000
_cell.length_b   1.000
_cell.length_c   1.000
_cell.angle_alpha   90.00
_cell.angle_beta   90.00
_cell.angle_gamma   90.00
#
_symmetry.space_group_name_H-M   'P 1'
#
loop_
_entity.id
_entity.type
_entity.pdbx_description
1 polymer ?
#
loop_
_entity_poly.entity_id
_entity_poly.type
_entity_poly.pdbx_seq_one_letter_code
_entity_poly.pdbx_strand_id
1 'polypeptide(L)'
;MAITALKYMLLCKIMLGIPEDVQSVVSGKMALKYSGIELEVMQNIAKACRSKSISELERVVEEHRQHVSADPIVKSHLEALNSALLEKNLLQIIEPYSKVEVQHVAREIKLPQDEVERKLSRLILDKSLNGILDQGQGVLIVYENSGSDQTYSTGLEVISRMGKVVDSLYSQTKQLP
;
A
#
# COMPACT_ATOMS: atom_id res chain seq x y z
N MET A 1 -8.86 31.24 5.98
CA MET A 1 -7.90 30.59 6.91
C MET A 1 -8.53 29.41 7.66
N ALA A 2 -9.67 29.59 8.35
CA ALA A 2 -10.34 28.46 9.04
C ALA A 2 -10.84 27.33 8.11
N ILE A 3 -11.38 27.69 6.94
CA ILE A 3 -11.88 26.72 5.94
C ILE A 3 -10.75 25.85 5.40
N THR A 4 -9.60 26.45 5.07
CA THR A 4 -8.41 25.74 4.59
C THR A 4 -7.83 24.80 5.64
N ALA A 5 -7.81 25.22 6.91
CA ALA A 5 -7.38 24.35 8.02
C ALA A 5 -8.31 23.14 8.20
N LEU A 6 -9.63 23.37 8.07
CA LEU A 6 -10.63 22.31 8.13
C LEU A 6 -10.48 21.34 6.94
N LYS A 7 -10.27 21.86 5.73
CA LYS A 7 -9.99 21.07 4.51
C LYS A 7 -8.82 20.11 4.70
N TYR A 8 -7.68 20.59 5.17
CA TYR A 8 -6.50 19.73 5.40
C TYR A 8 -6.71 18.76 6.58
N MET A 9 -7.43 19.16 7.62
CA MET A 9 -7.79 18.24 8.71
C MET A 9 -8.62 17.06 8.20
N LEU A 10 -9.63 17.32 7.36
CA LEU A 10 -10.45 16.27 6.74
C LEU A 10 -9.60 15.38 5.81
N LEU A 11 -8.72 15.98 5.01
CA LEU A 11 -7.79 15.23 4.15
C LEU A 11 -6.89 14.30 4.98
N CYS A 12 -6.31 14.78 6.08
CA CYS A 12 -5.51 13.94 6.97
C CYS A 12 -6.32 12.78 7.55
N LYS A 13 -7.58 13.00 7.94
CA LYS A 13 -8.46 11.92 8.41
C LYS A 13 -8.72 10.86 7.34
N ILE A 14 -8.89 11.27 6.09
CA ILE A 14 -9.02 10.35 4.95
C ILE A 14 -7.72 9.56 4.74
N MET A 15 -6.56 10.23 4.78
CA MET A 15 -5.24 9.59 4.62
C MET A 15 -4.92 8.59 5.74
N LEU A 16 -5.39 8.85 6.96
CA LEU A 16 -5.25 7.93 8.10
C LEU A 16 -6.14 6.69 7.99
N GLY A 17 -6.95 6.56 6.93
CA GLY A 17 -7.81 5.40 6.71
C GLY A 17 -9.06 5.37 7.61
N ILE A 18 -9.44 6.52 8.17
CA ILE A 18 -10.64 6.68 9.03
C ILE A 18 -11.64 7.66 8.37
N PRO A 19 -12.20 7.33 7.18
CA PRO A 19 -13.15 8.20 6.50
C PRO A 19 -14.47 8.40 7.28
N GLU A 20 -14.75 7.57 8.27
CA GLU A 20 -15.95 7.67 9.12
C GLU A 20 -15.90 8.90 10.04
N ASP A 21 -14.71 9.25 10.51
CA ASP A 21 -14.47 10.46 11.31
C ASP A 21 -14.79 11.74 10.53
N VAL A 22 -14.66 11.73 9.20
CA VAL A 22 -14.96 12.89 8.35
C VAL A 22 -16.42 13.29 8.49
N GLN A 23 -17.35 12.32 8.50
CA GLN A 23 -18.78 12.59 8.67
C GLN A 23 -19.08 13.18 10.05
N SER A 24 -18.41 12.67 11.10
CA SER A 24 -18.53 13.18 12.46
C SER A 24 -18.02 14.63 12.58
N VAL A 25 -16.86 14.92 12.00
CA VAL A 25 -16.25 16.27 12.01
C VAL A 25 -17.11 17.26 11.25
N VAL A 26 -17.64 16.90 10.08
CA VAL A 26 -18.49 17.80 9.30
C VAL A 26 -19.85 18.04 9.96
N SER A 27 -20.41 17.05 10.66
CA SER A 27 -21.67 17.19 11.40
C SER A 27 -21.54 18.05 12.68
N GLY A 28 -20.32 18.41 13.07
CA GLY A 28 -20.07 19.26 14.24
C GLY A 28 -20.60 20.68 14.07
N LYS A 29 -21.15 21.25 15.15
CA LYS A 29 -21.71 22.63 15.19
C LYS A 29 -20.75 23.71 14.66
N MET A 30 -19.44 23.51 14.81
CA MET A 30 -18.43 24.47 14.32
C MET A 30 -18.14 24.30 12.83
N ALA A 31 -18.20 23.08 12.29
CA ALA A 31 -17.98 22.82 10.87
C ALA A 31 -19.16 23.28 10.00
N LEU A 32 -20.40 23.18 10.51
CA LEU A 32 -21.61 23.68 9.85
C LEU A 32 -21.54 25.19 9.54
N LYS A 33 -20.85 25.99 10.37
CA LYS A 33 -20.63 27.43 10.11
C LYS A 33 -19.71 27.70 8.93
N TYR A 34 -18.91 26.71 8.53
CA TYR A 34 -17.96 26.78 7.42
C TYR A 34 -18.37 25.85 6.27
N SER A 35 -19.66 25.51 6.19
CA SER A 35 -20.20 24.69 5.09
C SER A 35 -19.98 25.37 3.74
N GLY A 36 -19.45 24.62 2.79
CA GLY A 36 -19.14 25.09 1.45
C GLY A 36 -18.69 23.95 0.55
N ILE A 37 -18.42 24.28 -0.71
CA ILE A 37 -18.08 23.29 -1.76
C ILE A 37 -16.84 22.46 -1.36
N GLU A 38 -15.84 23.06 -0.71
CA GLU A 38 -14.64 22.34 -0.25
C GLU A 38 -14.96 21.19 0.74
N LEU A 39 -16.00 21.36 1.55
CA LEU A 39 -16.43 20.36 2.53
C LEU A 39 -17.17 19.21 1.85
N GLU A 40 -18.02 19.54 0.87
CA GLU A 40 -18.75 18.58 0.06
C GLU A 40 -17.81 17.70 -0.76
N VAL A 41 -16.78 18.30 -1.37
CA VAL A 41 -15.70 17.58 -2.07
C VAL A 41 -15.05 16.57 -1.13
N MET A 42 -14.65 16.99 0.08
CA MET A 42 -14.00 16.11 1.05
C MET A 42 -14.94 15.00 1.55
N GLN A 43 -16.24 15.26 1.70
CA GLN A 43 -17.21 14.21 2.01
C GLN A 43 -17.36 13.19 0.89
N ASN A 44 -17.40 13.63 -0.36
CA ASN A 44 -17.53 12.74 -1.51
C ASN A 44 -16.27 11.88 -1.68
N ILE A 45 -15.07 12.45 -1.48
CA ILE A 45 -13.82 11.69 -1.45
C ILE A 45 -13.85 10.66 -0.29
N ALA A 46 -14.26 11.07 0.91
CA ALA A 46 -14.36 10.14 2.05
C ALA A 46 -15.36 9.00 1.80
N LYS A 47 -16.49 9.27 1.15
CA LYS A 47 -17.46 8.25 0.74
C LYS A 47 -16.86 7.26 -0.26
N ALA A 48 -16.17 7.75 -1.29
CA ALA A 48 -15.48 6.91 -2.27
C ALA A 48 -14.37 6.05 -1.63
N CYS A 49 -13.63 6.60 -0.67
CA CYS A 49 -12.66 5.82 0.11
C CYS A 49 -13.33 4.72 0.94
N ARG A 50 -14.50 5.00 1.52
CA ARG A 50 -15.26 4.02 2.31
C ARG A 50 -15.79 2.88 1.44
N SER A 51 -16.24 3.18 0.22
CA SER A 51 -16.71 2.17 -0.75
C SER A 51 -15.55 1.39 -1.40
N LYS A 52 -14.29 1.78 -1.17
CA LYS A 52 -13.08 1.21 -1.80
C LYS A 52 -13.17 1.18 -3.34
N SER A 53 -13.98 2.04 -3.92
CA SER A 53 -14.22 2.07 -5.36
C SER A 53 -13.30 3.08 -6.04
N ILE A 54 -12.33 2.58 -6.80
CA ILE A 54 -11.42 3.41 -7.60
C ILE A 54 -12.22 4.27 -8.58
N SER A 55 -13.21 3.67 -9.26
CA SER A 55 -14.03 4.38 -10.24
C SER A 55 -14.86 5.50 -9.63
N GLU A 56 -15.32 5.34 -8.38
CA GLU A 56 -16.05 6.40 -7.67
C GLU A 56 -15.11 7.55 -7.27
N LEU A 57 -13.89 7.22 -6.84
CA LEU A 57 -12.87 8.23 -6.51
C LEU A 57 -12.46 9.04 -7.75
N GLU A 58 -12.21 8.39 -8.88
CA GLU A 58 -11.88 9.05 -10.15
C GLU A 58 -13.01 9.97 -10.63
N ARG A 59 -14.27 9.52 -10.52
CA ARG A 59 -15.43 10.35 -10.86
C ARG A 59 -15.49 11.60 -9.99
N VAL A 60 -15.31 11.46 -8.67
CA VAL A 60 -15.33 12.61 -7.74
C VAL A 60 -14.17 13.56 -8.04
N VAL A 61 -12.99 13.06 -8.41
CA VAL A 61 -11.85 13.91 -8.79
C VAL A 61 -12.11 14.69 -10.07
N GLU A 62 -12.76 14.09 -11.07
CA GLU A 62 -13.09 14.79 -12.33
C GLU A 62 -14.22 15.81 -12.13
N GLU A 63 -15.28 15.45 -11.39
CA GLU A 63 -16.40 16.36 -11.08
C GLU A 63 -15.92 17.61 -10.33
N HIS A 64 -14.94 17.46 -9.44
CA HIS A 64 -14.44 18.53 -8.58
C HIS A 64 -13.03 19.01 -8.97
N ARG A 65 -12.63 18.79 -10.24
CA ARG A 65 -11.29 19.05 -10.75
C ARG A 65 -10.82 20.48 -10.52
N GLN A 66 -11.71 21.46 -10.56
CA GLN A 66 -11.40 22.87 -10.31
C GLN A 66 -10.91 23.10 -8.87
N HIS A 67 -11.50 22.44 -7.87
CA HIS A 67 -11.14 22.58 -6.46
C HIS A 67 -9.95 21.69 -6.06
N VAL A 68 -9.77 20.56 -6.74
CA VAL A 68 -8.64 19.64 -6.54
C VAL A 68 -7.38 20.16 -7.21
N SER A 69 -7.47 20.66 -8.45
CA SER A 69 -6.31 21.15 -9.21
C SER A 69 -5.78 22.50 -8.72
N ALA A 70 -6.64 23.28 -8.05
CA ALA A 70 -6.25 24.56 -7.45
C ALA A 70 -5.28 24.40 -6.26
N ASP A 71 -5.21 23.19 -5.66
CA ASP A 71 -4.43 22.92 -4.47
C ASP A 71 -3.40 21.80 -4.72
N PRO A 72 -2.10 22.12 -4.86
CA PRO A 72 -1.06 21.14 -5.12
C PRO A 72 -0.92 20.07 -4.04
N ILE A 73 -1.22 20.42 -2.77
CA ILE A 73 -1.12 19.50 -1.63
C ILE A 73 -2.22 18.45 -1.74
N VAL A 74 -3.46 18.88 -1.98
CA VAL A 74 -4.61 17.99 -2.14
C VAL A 74 -4.42 17.06 -3.33
N LYS A 75 -3.91 17.57 -4.45
CA LYS A 75 -3.60 16.76 -5.64
C LYS A 75 -2.60 15.64 -5.32
N SER A 76 -1.46 15.97 -4.71
CA SER A 76 -0.42 14.99 -4.38
C SER A 76 -0.93 13.92 -3.42
N HIS A 77 -1.71 14.30 -2.41
CA HIS A 77 -2.29 13.34 -1.48
C HIS A 77 -3.38 12.46 -2.11
N LEU A 78 -4.18 12.99 -3.04
CA LEU A 78 -5.14 12.19 -3.80
C LEU A 78 -4.46 11.16 -4.70
N GLU A 79 -3.35 11.51 -5.35
CA GLU A 79 -2.56 10.56 -6.14
C GLU A 79 -1.97 9.44 -5.27
N ALA A 80 -1.46 9.79 -4.08
CA ALA A 80 -0.97 8.82 -3.09
C ALA A 80 -2.09 7.90 -2.58
N LEU A 81 -3.26 8.46 -2.31
CA LEU A 81 -4.44 7.72 -1.88
C LEU A 81 -4.95 6.77 -2.97
N ASN A 82 -5.01 7.22 -4.22
CA ASN A 82 -5.41 6.37 -5.34
C ASN A 82 -4.43 5.20 -5.50
N SER A 83 -3.12 5.49 -5.39
CA SER A 83 -2.08 4.46 -5.38
C SER A 83 -2.28 3.44 -4.25
N ALA A 84 -2.51 3.88 -3.01
CA ALA A 84 -2.71 3.01 -1.87
C ALA A 84 -4.00 2.17 -1.97
N LEU A 85 -5.07 2.73 -2.53
CA LEU A 85 -6.35 2.05 -2.71
C LEU A 85 -6.26 0.99 -3.82
N LEU A 86 -5.55 1.30 -4.91
CA LEU A 86 -5.21 0.34 -5.96
C LEU A 86 -4.36 -0.81 -5.42
N GLU A 87 -3.35 -0.51 -4.60
CA GLU A 87 -2.48 -1.53 -3.99
C GLU A 87 -3.28 -2.47 -3.07
N LYS A 88 -4.15 -1.93 -2.22
CA LYS A 88 -5.03 -2.75 -1.38
C LYS A 88 -5.98 -3.62 -2.20
N ASN A 89 -6.58 -3.09 -3.27
CA ASN A 89 -7.45 -3.85 -4.16
C ASN A 89 -6.68 -4.97 -4.88
N LEU A 90 -5.47 -4.69 -5.38
CA LEU A 90 -4.58 -5.70 -5.97
C LEU A 90 -4.30 -6.84 -4.99
N LEU A 91 -3.87 -6.51 -3.76
CA LEU A 91 -3.57 -7.52 -2.74
C LEU A 91 -4.80 -8.38 -2.43
N GLN A 92 -5.98 -7.77 -2.30
CA GLN A 92 -7.22 -8.50 -2.00
C GLN A 92 -7.66 -9.44 -3.15
N ILE A 93 -7.43 -9.05 -4.40
CA ILE A 93 -7.74 -9.90 -5.57
C ILE A 93 -6.77 -11.09 -5.65
N ILE A 94 -5.51 -10.88 -5.27
CA ILE A 94 -4.42 -11.85 -5.41
C ILE A 94 -4.33 -12.81 -4.22
N GLU A 95 -4.72 -12.37 -3.02
CA GLU A 95 -4.67 -13.15 -1.77
C GLU A 95 -5.21 -14.60 -1.86
N PRO A 96 -6.35 -14.89 -2.51
CA PRO A 96 -6.86 -16.26 -2.59
C PRO A 96 -6.14 -17.17 -3.60
N TYR A 97 -5.21 -16.64 -4.40
CA TYR A 97 -4.58 -17.39 -5.49
C TYR A 97 -3.08 -17.66 -5.23
N SER A 98 -2.65 -18.91 -5.40
CA SER A 98 -1.21 -19.25 -5.42
C SER A 98 -0.56 -18.97 -6.78
N LYS A 99 -1.34 -19.00 -7.86
CA LYS A 99 -0.90 -18.71 -9.23
C LYS A 99 -2.03 -18.04 -10.00
N VAL A 100 -1.78 -16.85 -10.56
CA VAL A 100 -2.81 -16.06 -11.27
C VAL A 100 -2.24 -15.40 -12.53
N GLU A 101 -2.99 -15.45 -13.62
CA GLU A 101 -2.63 -14.75 -14.86
C GLU A 101 -2.78 -13.24 -14.67
N VAL A 102 -1.76 -12.47 -15.06
CA VAL A 102 -1.78 -11.00 -14.93
C VAL A 102 -2.91 -10.40 -15.77
N GLN A 103 -3.24 -11.03 -16.91
CA GLN A 103 -4.36 -10.61 -17.76
C GLN A 103 -5.73 -10.76 -17.06
N HIS A 104 -5.89 -11.73 -16.15
CA HIS A 104 -7.10 -11.84 -15.34
C HIS A 104 -7.19 -10.68 -14.34
N VAL A 105 -6.12 -10.41 -13.60
CA VAL A 105 -6.05 -9.29 -12.64
C VAL A 105 -6.29 -7.94 -13.34
N ALA A 106 -5.72 -7.75 -14.54
CA ALA A 106 -5.92 -6.55 -15.35
C ALA A 106 -7.39 -6.33 -15.75
N ARG A 107 -8.12 -7.41 -16.07
CA ARG A 107 -9.55 -7.35 -16.41
C ARG A 107 -10.42 -7.00 -15.21
N GLU A 108 -10.12 -7.56 -14.03
CA GLU A 108 -10.84 -7.25 -12.79
C GLU A 108 -10.69 -5.79 -12.38
N ILE A 109 -9.47 -5.23 -12.52
CA ILE A 109 -9.16 -3.84 -12.11
C ILE A 109 -9.45 -2.83 -13.23
N LYS A 110 -9.65 -3.29 -14.47
CA LYS A 110 -9.87 -2.46 -15.67
C LYS A 110 -8.69 -1.52 -15.99
N LEU A 111 -7.47 -2.01 -15.77
CA LEU A 111 -6.23 -1.30 -16.13
C LEU A 111 -5.45 -2.08 -17.20
N PRO A 112 -4.60 -1.41 -17.99
CA PRO A 112 -3.70 -2.08 -18.92
C PRO A 112 -2.78 -3.07 -18.20
N GLN A 113 -2.53 -4.22 -18.82
CA GLN A 113 -1.65 -5.25 -18.27
C GLN A 113 -0.27 -4.69 -17.89
N ASP A 114 0.33 -3.87 -18.76
CA ASP A 114 1.63 -3.25 -18.57
C ASP A 114 1.69 -2.34 -17.30
N GLU A 115 0.59 -1.67 -16.96
CA GLU A 115 0.51 -0.86 -15.74
C GLU A 115 0.41 -1.75 -14.50
N VAL A 116 -0.40 -2.82 -14.58
CA VAL A 116 -0.54 -3.80 -13.50
C VAL A 116 0.78 -4.52 -13.24
N GLU A 117 1.52 -4.91 -14.28
CA GLU A 117 2.84 -5.55 -14.15
C GLU A 117 3.86 -4.66 -13.44
N ARG A 118 3.93 -3.38 -13.82
CA ARG A 118 4.80 -2.41 -13.14
C ARG A 118 4.44 -2.27 -11.66
N LYS A 119 3.14 -2.21 -11.36
CA LYS A 119 2.64 -2.05 -9.99
C LYS A 119 2.92 -3.30 -9.14
N LEU A 120 2.69 -4.49 -9.69
CA LEU A 120 3.02 -5.77 -9.05
C LEU A 120 4.53 -5.89 -8.80
N SER A 121 5.35 -5.51 -9.78
CA SER A 121 6.82 -5.51 -9.63
C SER A 121 7.25 -4.62 -8.46
N ARG A 122 6.64 -3.44 -8.33
CA ARG A 122 6.89 -2.54 -7.20
C ARG A 122 6.45 -3.16 -5.87
N LEU A 123 5.28 -3.80 -5.80
CA LEU A 123 4.79 -4.45 -4.58
C LEU A 123 5.69 -5.62 -4.11
N ILE A 124 6.27 -6.35 -5.06
CA ILE A 124 7.26 -7.41 -4.78
C ILE A 124 8.56 -6.79 -4.24
N LEU A 125 9.04 -5.70 -4.85
CA LEU A 125 10.22 -4.97 -4.38
C LEU A 125 10.03 -4.37 -2.98
N ASP A 126 8.84 -3.84 -2.70
CA ASP A 126 8.44 -3.27 -1.42
C ASP A 126 8.15 -4.35 -0.34
N LYS A 127 8.33 -5.65 -0.67
CA LYS A 127 8.06 -6.82 0.19
C LYS A 127 6.63 -6.88 0.75
N SER A 128 5.70 -6.16 0.13
CA SER A 128 4.29 -6.17 0.50
C SER A 128 3.56 -7.36 -0.12
N LEU A 129 4.08 -7.86 -1.24
CA LEU A 129 3.62 -9.08 -1.90
C LEU A 129 4.79 -10.07 -2.01
N ASN A 130 4.62 -11.26 -1.44
CA ASN A 130 5.60 -12.34 -1.61
C ASN A 130 5.25 -13.13 -2.86
N GLY A 131 5.95 -12.85 -3.95
CA GLY A 131 5.70 -13.52 -5.20
C GLY A 131 6.80 -13.29 -6.22
N ILE A 132 6.74 -14.05 -7.30
CA ILE A 132 7.57 -13.86 -8.49
C ILE A 132 6.64 -13.60 -9.67
N LEU A 133 6.96 -12.58 -10.44
CA LEU A 133 6.29 -12.26 -11.69
C LEU A 133 7.04 -12.91 -12.85
N ASP A 134 6.39 -13.85 -13.53
CA ASP A 134 6.90 -14.42 -14.79
C ASP A 134 6.31 -13.62 -15.96
N GLN A 135 7.08 -12.67 -16.48
CA GLN A 135 6.70 -11.83 -17.61
C GLN A 135 6.65 -12.61 -18.94
N GLY A 136 7.34 -13.76 -19.05
CA GLY A 136 7.32 -14.57 -20.26
C GLY A 136 6.01 -15.34 -20.42
N GLN A 137 5.49 -15.88 -19.31
CA GLN A 137 4.18 -16.54 -19.29
C GLN A 137 3.02 -15.60 -18.93
N GLY A 138 3.29 -14.40 -18.43
CA GLY A 138 2.27 -13.45 -17.99
C GLY A 138 1.56 -13.89 -16.71
N VAL A 139 2.28 -14.54 -15.79
CA VAL A 139 1.71 -15.15 -14.59
C VAL A 139 2.41 -14.65 -13.32
N LEU A 140 1.63 -14.37 -12.30
CA LEU A 140 2.09 -14.09 -10.95
C LEU A 140 1.99 -15.35 -10.10
N ILE A 141 3.11 -15.75 -9.49
CA ILE A 141 3.18 -16.86 -8.53
C ILE A 141 3.32 -16.23 -7.14
N VAL A 142 2.37 -16.52 -6.26
CA VAL A 142 2.34 -16.02 -4.89
C VAL A 142 2.84 -17.11 -3.97
N TYR A 143 3.78 -16.77 -3.09
CA TYR A 143 4.29 -17.66 -2.07
C TYR A 143 3.65 -17.30 -0.73
N GLU A 144 3.16 -18.31 -0.03
CA GLU A 144 2.90 -18.15 1.39
C GLU A 144 4.21 -17.83 2.10
N ASN A 145 4.15 -16.95 3.11
CA ASN A 145 5.24 -16.79 4.05
C ASN A 145 5.40 -18.12 4.80
N SER A 146 6.16 -19.06 4.25
CA SER A 146 6.77 -20.11 5.05
C SER A 146 7.69 -19.37 6.03
N GLY A 147 7.23 -19.18 7.26
CA GLY A 147 7.99 -18.52 8.30
C GLY A 147 9.40 -19.09 8.29
N SER A 148 10.40 -18.21 8.24
CA SER A 148 11.81 -18.61 8.22
C SER A 148 12.01 -19.70 9.26
N ASP A 149 12.40 -20.89 8.83
CA ASP A 149 12.58 -22.02 9.73
C ASP A 149 13.61 -21.61 10.78
N GLN A 150 13.15 -21.29 12.00
CA GLN A 150 14.01 -20.88 13.11
C GLN A 150 15.10 -21.94 13.36
N THR A 151 14.77 -23.20 13.05
CA THR A 151 15.65 -24.35 13.04
C THR A 151 16.82 -24.20 12.05
N TYR A 152 16.56 -23.68 10.85
CA TYR A 152 17.58 -23.50 9.81
C TYR A 152 18.54 -22.35 10.15
N SER A 153 18.02 -21.23 10.65
CA SER A 153 18.87 -20.11 11.11
C SER A 153 19.73 -20.53 12.31
N THR A 154 19.15 -21.27 13.25
CA THR A 154 19.87 -21.79 14.42
C THR A 154 20.94 -22.80 14.00
N GLY A 155 20.65 -23.67 13.04
CA GLY A 155 21.63 -24.61 12.48
C GLY A 155 22.83 -23.91 11.84
N LEU A 156 22.59 -22.89 11.02
CA LEU A 156 23.66 -22.06 10.43
C LEU A 156 24.51 -21.36 11.49
N GLU A 157 23.89 -20.87 12.56
CA GLU A 157 24.61 -20.23 13.66
C GLU A 157 25.49 -21.23 14.42
N VAL A 158 25.00 -22.44 14.67
CA VAL A 158 25.78 -23.52 15.31
C VAL A 158 27.00 -23.88 14.45
N ILE A 159 26.82 -24.04 13.13
CA ILE A 159 27.91 -24.34 12.19
C ILE A 159 28.96 -23.21 12.22
N SER A 160 28.53 -21.95 12.19
CA SER A 160 29.42 -20.78 12.27
C SER A 160 30.21 -20.75 13.59
N ARG A 161 29.54 -21.03 14.72
CA ARG A 161 30.17 -21.10 16.05
C ARG A 161 31.20 -22.24 16.12
N MET A 162 30.89 -23.42 15.57
CA MET A 162 31.84 -24.53 15.51
C MET A 162 33.10 -24.18 14.70
N GLY A 163 32.97 -23.48 13.57
CA GLY A 163 34.12 -23.00 12.80
C GLY A 163 35.06 -22.11 13.64
N LYS A 164 34.50 -21.14 14.37
CA LYS A 164 35.28 -20.26 15.26
C LYS A 164 35.99 -21.02 16.40
N VAL A 165 35.36 -22.07 16.92
CA VAL A 165 35.97 -22.92 17.96
C VAL A 165 37.13 -23.71 17.37
N VAL A 166 36.98 -24.28 16.17
CA VAL A 166 38.05 -24.99 15.46
C VAL A 166 39.24 -24.06 15.19
N ASP A 167 39.00 -22.84 14.71
CA ASP A 167 40.06 -21.85 14.47
C ASP A 167 40.78 -21.46 15.77
N SER A 168 40.02 -21.29 16.86
CA SER A 168 40.59 -20.98 18.18
C SER A 168 41.48 -22.12 18.69
N LEU A 169 41.06 -23.37 18.57
CA LEU A 169 41.84 -24.55 18.95
C LEU A 169 43.11 -24.70 18.09
N TYR A 170 43.02 -24.40 16.80
CA TYR A 170 44.18 -24.41 15.90
C TYR A 170 45.20 -23.32 16.25
N SER A 171 44.72 -22.14 16.67
CA SER A 171 45.58 -21.06 17.15
C SER A 171 46.29 -21.42 18.46
N GLN A 172 45.60 -22.11 19.39
CA GLN A 172 46.16 -22.52 20.67
C GLN A 172 47.19 -23.64 20.51
N THR A 173 46.95 -24.60 19.62
CA THR A 173 47.91 -25.67 19.32
C THR A 173 49.15 -25.16 18.59
N LYS A 174 49.06 -24.11 17.79
CA LYS A 174 50.23 -23.41 17.20
C LYS A 174 51.03 -22.58 18.21
N GLN A 175 50.46 -22.22 19.36
CA GLN A 175 51.13 -21.44 20.41
C GLN A 175 51.75 -22.31 21.51
N LEU A 176 51.50 -23.62 21.50
CA LEU A 176 52.16 -24.57 22.39
C LEU A 176 53.57 -24.89 21.82
N PRO A 177 54.63 -24.78 22.65
CA PRO A 177 56.02 -25.02 22.23
C PRO A 177 56.33 -26.48 21.92
#